data_AF-A0A7G8J251-F1
#
_entry.id   AF-A0A7G8J251-F1
#
_cell.length_a   1.000
_cell.length_b   1.000
_cell.length_c   1.000
_cell.angle_alpha   90.00
_cell.angle_beta   90.00
_cell.angle_gamma   90.00
#
_symmetry.space_group_name_H-M   'P 1'
#
loop_
_entity.id
_entity.type
_entity.pdbx_description
1 polymer ?
#
loop_
_entity_poly.entity_id
_entity_poly.type
_entity_poly.pdbx_seq_one_letter_code
_entity_poly.pdbx_strand_id
1 'polypeptide(L)'
;MRQAALIRRFVWCLRRRQIQRLELQVKKHLADQEIVFAVKALEELQRNYQWPFQAESLLFKREARQMEIEQTLGFLDALRVSDGVLRHQRFYAGIAFAYAAIQKDDQDRLRMIRPWLIDVASLNQAVEQYEEPRIRNRESRFKQLVSARGCLLQYYFALNQRRNDAMTRAIGESNLSLLEGLNLRKVSADALFRSTSNLMRGLLVLKGDDEQLLRACAQVERLQRTFAERRFRHVIVKASEDHLAGLEVAHTFFSALLTGDICEVRSSWIGLMVNSPAPAVALGAEAWFQSLMH
;
A
#
# COMPACT_ATOMS: atom_id res chain seq x y z
N MET A 1 -4.73 -1.61 -24.05
CA MET A 1 -4.47 -0.28 -23.43
C MET A 1 -4.71 0.91 -24.36
N ARG A 2 -4.21 0.94 -25.61
CA ARG A 2 -4.44 2.09 -26.54
C ARG A 2 -5.93 2.35 -26.86
N GLN A 3 -6.71 1.29 -27.06
CA GLN A 3 -8.15 1.39 -27.37
C GLN A 3 -8.99 1.97 -26.21
N ALA A 4 -8.73 1.55 -24.97
CA ALA A 4 -9.41 2.09 -23.78
C ALA A 4 -9.09 3.58 -23.54
N ALA A 5 -7.86 4.01 -23.83
CA ALA A 5 -7.47 5.43 -23.72
C ALA A 5 -8.16 6.29 -24.79
N LEU A 6 -8.32 5.77 -26.01
CA LEU A 6 -9.04 6.45 -27.10
C LEU A 6 -10.53 6.58 -26.79
N ILE A 7 -11.17 5.50 -26.29
CA ILE A 7 -12.57 5.52 -25.86
C ILE A 7 -12.79 6.57 -24.76
N ARG A 8 -11.93 6.62 -23.74
CA ARG A 8 -12.05 7.64 -22.67
C ARG A 8 -11.88 9.07 -23.19
N ARG A 9 -10.93 9.30 -24.11
CA ARG A 9 -10.76 10.61 -24.75
C ARG A 9 -12.00 11.01 -25.55
N PHE A 10 -12.60 10.07 -26.26
CA PHE A 10 -13.81 10.30 -27.04
C PHE A 10 -15.02 10.60 -26.14
N VAL A 11 -15.24 9.79 -25.09
CA VAL A 11 -16.29 10.03 -24.08
C VAL A 11 -16.10 11.39 -23.41
N TRP A 12 -14.86 11.74 -23.05
CA TRP A 12 -14.56 13.05 -22.49
C TRP A 12 -14.91 14.18 -23.46
N CYS A 13 -14.52 14.10 -24.74
CA CYS A 13 -14.86 15.13 -25.72
C CYS A 13 -16.38 15.32 -25.86
N LEU A 14 -17.16 14.23 -25.87
CA LEU A 14 -18.61 14.29 -26.02
C LEU A 14 -19.36 14.73 -24.76
N ARG A 15 -18.84 14.39 -23.57
CA ARG A 15 -19.53 14.58 -22.28
C ARG A 15 -18.79 15.54 -21.34
N ARG A 16 -17.86 16.34 -21.87
CA ARG A 16 -16.98 17.21 -21.09
C ARG A 16 -17.73 18.10 -20.11
N ARG A 17 -18.81 18.74 -20.56
CA ARG A 17 -19.59 19.68 -19.73
C ARG A 17 -20.25 18.97 -18.55
N GLN A 18 -20.81 17.78 -18.77
CA GLN A 18 -21.43 16.97 -17.72
C GLN A 18 -20.39 16.48 -16.72
N ILE A 19 -19.25 15.96 -17.21
CA ILE A 19 -18.13 15.53 -16.36
C ILE A 19 -17.65 16.68 -15.49
N GLN A 20 -17.38 17.86 -16.08
CA GLN A 20 -16.91 19.03 -15.33
C GLN A 20 -17.94 19.51 -14.30
N ARG A 21 -19.22 19.49 -14.62
CA ARG A 21 -20.30 19.84 -13.68
C ARG A 21 -20.32 18.88 -12.50
N LEU A 22 -20.26 17.58 -12.74
CA LEU A 22 -20.19 16.57 -11.67
C LEU A 22 -18.92 16.74 -10.83
N GLU A 23 -17.77 17.02 -11.46
CA GLU A 23 -16.52 17.25 -10.73
C GLU A 23 -16.62 18.47 -9.80
N LEU A 24 -17.28 19.53 -10.24
CA LEU A 24 -17.57 20.70 -9.41
C LEU A 24 -18.57 20.38 -8.28
N GLN A 25 -19.60 19.58 -8.56
CA GLN A 25 -20.55 19.12 -7.55
C GLN A 25 -19.87 18.29 -6.47
N VAL A 26 -18.98 17.37 -6.82
CA VAL A 26 -18.17 16.62 -5.83
C VAL A 26 -17.44 17.58 -4.90
N LYS A 27 -16.72 18.58 -5.46
CA LYS A 27 -15.98 19.56 -4.65
C LYS A 27 -16.91 20.37 -3.75
N LYS A 28 -18.06 20.80 -4.28
CA LYS A 28 -19.06 21.54 -3.50
C LYS A 28 -19.61 20.70 -2.35
N HIS A 29 -20.05 19.47 -2.62
CA HIS A 29 -20.55 18.56 -1.59
C HIS A 29 -19.49 18.25 -0.53
N LEU A 30 -18.22 18.11 -0.92
CA LEU A 30 -17.14 18.01 0.07
C LEU A 30 -17.01 19.32 0.88
N ALA A 31 -17.00 20.50 0.26
CA ALA A 31 -16.94 21.76 1.03
C ALA A 31 -18.12 21.91 2.02
N ASP A 32 -19.32 21.47 1.62
CA ASP A 32 -20.55 21.53 2.42
C ASP A 32 -20.68 20.34 3.41
N GLN A 33 -19.66 19.49 3.54
CA GLN A 33 -19.63 18.27 4.39
C GLN A 33 -20.69 17.21 4.04
N GLU A 34 -21.23 17.28 2.84
CA GLU A 34 -22.23 16.38 2.27
C GLU A 34 -21.58 15.13 1.63
N ILE A 35 -20.90 14.32 2.47
CA ILE A 35 -20.09 13.18 2.03
C ILE A 35 -20.86 12.19 1.14
N VAL A 36 -22.09 11.85 1.52
CA VAL A 36 -22.92 10.89 0.77
C VAL A 36 -23.20 11.39 -0.65
N PHE A 37 -23.46 12.68 -0.82
CA PHE A 37 -23.72 13.27 -2.13
C PHE A 37 -22.43 13.39 -2.96
N ALA A 38 -21.30 13.70 -2.34
CA ALA A 38 -20.00 13.67 -3.00
C ALA A 38 -19.68 12.28 -3.56
N VAL A 39 -19.88 11.22 -2.77
CA VAL A 39 -19.65 9.85 -3.22
C VAL A 39 -20.61 9.45 -4.34
N LYS A 40 -21.90 9.78 -4.25
CA LYS A 40 -22.88 9.53 -5.34
C LYS A 40 -22.46 10.18 -6.66
N ALA A 41 -21.97 11.41 -6.63
CA ALA A 41 -21.48 12.09 -7.83
C ALA A 41 -20.21 11.42 -8.40
N LEU A 42 -19.31 10.90 -7.54
CA LEU A 42 -18.17 10.09 -7.97
C LEU A 42 -18.60 8.76 -8.60
N GLU A 43 -19.60 8.09 -8.04
CA GLU A 43 -20.19 6.89 -8.64
C GLU A 43 -20.78 7.19 -10.02
N GLU A 44 -21.47 8.32 -10.18
CA GLU A 44 -22.04 8.73 -11.45
C GLU A 44 -20.95 8.97 -12.51
N LEU A 45 -19.88 9.69 -12.15
CA LEU A 45 -18.71 9.88 -13.01
C LEU A 45 -18.12 8.55 -13.51
N GLN A 46 -18.10 7.53 -12.65
CA GLN A 46 -17.55 6.23 -13.01
C GLN A 46 -18.50 5.39 -13.85
N ARG A 47 -19.75 5.22 -13.40
CA ARG A 47 -20.75 4.37 -14.05
C ARG A 47 -21.18 4.91 -15.42
N ASN A 48 -21.48 6.21 -15.49
CA ASN A 48 -22.11 6.81 -16.67
C ASN A 48 -21.08 7.39 -17.66
N TYR A 49 -19.90 7.77 -17.17
CA TYR A 49 -18.91 8.50 -17.97
C TYR A 49 -17.53 7.82 -18.04
N GLN A 50 -17.36 6.65 -17.41
CA GLN A 50 -16.07 5.94 -17.34
C GLN A 50 -14.91 6.85 -16.91
N TRP A 51 -15.19 7.76 -15.97
CA TRP A 51 -14.30 8.83 -15.54
C TRP A 51 -13.77 8.59 -14.12
N PRO A 52 -12.71 7.78 -13.94
CA PRO A 52 -12.21 7.41 -12.60
C PRO A 52 -11.31 8.48 -11.97
N PHE A 53 -10.88 9.49 -12.73
CA PHE A 53 -9.73 10.33 -12.38
C PHE A 53 -9.95 11.20 -11.15
N GLN A 54 -11.18 11.69 -10.92
CA GLN A 54 -11.44 12.51 -9.74
C GLN A 54 -11.33 11.69 -8.44
N ALA A 55 -11.89 10.48 -8.42
CA ALA A 55 -11.72 9.56 -7.29
C ALA A 55 -10.24 9.19 -7.09
N GLU A 56 -9.49 8.90 -8.17
CA GLU A 56 -8.04 8.65 -8.09
C GLU A 56 -7.30 9.87 -7.51
N SER A 57 -7.65 11.09 -7.93
CA SER A 57 -7.03 12.32 -7.42
C SER A 57 -7.29 12.52 -5.93
N LEU A 58 -8.55 12.37 -5.49
CA LEU A 58 -8.93 12.52 -4.08
C LEU A 58 -8.32 11.42 -3.21
N LEU A 59 -8.18 10.20 -3.73
CA LEU A 59 -7.55 9.10 -2.99
C LEU A 59 -6.04 9.25 -2.87
N PHE A 60 -5.34 9.62 -3.95
CA PHE A 60 -3.88 9.52 -4.01
C PHE A 60 -3.13 10.84 -3.84
N LYS A 61 -3.82 11.99 -3.82
CA LYS A 61 -3.21 13.30 -3.57
C LYS A 61 -3.85 13.90 -2.32
N ARG A 62 -3.10 13.95 -1.21
CA ARG A 62 -3.62 14.44 0.08
C ARG A 62 -4.07 15.91 -0.03
N GLU A 63 -3.33 16.70 -0.79
CA GLU A 63 -3.57 18.13 -1.04
C GLU A 63 -4.86 18.35 -1.83
N ALA A 64 -5.30 17.37 -2.62
CA ALA A 64 -6.53 17.47 -3.40
C ALA A 64 -7.79 17.28 -2.57
N ARG A 65 -7.68 16.73 -1.35
CA ARG A 65 -8.83 16.50 -0.47
C ARG A 65 -9.32 17.81 0.15
N GLN A 66 -8.41 18.65 0.63
CA GLN A 66 -8.74 19.91 1.32
C GLN A 66 -9.83 19.72 2.39
N MET A 67 -9.74 18.63 3.15
CA MET A 67 -10.71 18.23 4.17
C MET A 67 -10.00 18.08 5.51
N GLU A 68 -10.71 18.44 6.58
CA GLU A 68 -10.28 18.10 7.94
C GLU A 68 -10.20 16.59 8.13
N ILE A 69 -9.45 16.14 9.15
CA ILE A 69 -9.18 14.71 9.34
C ILE A 69 -10.46 13.88 9.57
N GLU A 70 -11.43 14.41 10.31
CA GLU A 70 -12.73 13.77 10.54
C GLU A 70 -13.52 13.57 9.26
N GLN A 71 -13.56 14.62 8.46
CA GLN A 71 -14.24 14.62 7.19
C GLN A 71 -13.55 13.67 6.20
N THR A 72 -12.21 13.64 6.20
CA THR A 72 -11.42 12.69 5.43
C THR A 72 -11.75 11.24 5.82
N LEU A 73 -11.89 10.94 7.11
CA LEU A 73 -12.26 9.61 7.58
C LEU A 73 -13.67 9.22 7.10
N GLY A 74 -14.65 10.12 7.24
CA GLY A 74 -16.00 9.89 6.73
C GLY A 74 -16.04 9.67 5.21
N PHE A 75 -15.30 10.47 4.45
CA PHE A 75 -15.19 10.33 3.00
C PHE A 75 -14.59 8.98 2.58
N LEU A 76 -13.48 8.59 3.19
CA LEU A 76 -12.78 7.36 2.84
C LEU A 76 -13.60 6.12 3.19
N ASP A 77 -14.30 6.14 4.32
CA ASP A 77 -15.19 5.04 4.69
C ASP A 77 -16.36 4.91 3.70
N ALA A 78 -17.00 6.03 3.35
CA ALA A 78 -18.08 6.05 2.36
C ALA A 78 -17.61 5.54 0.98
N LEU A 79 -16.40 5.92 0.52
CA LEU A 79 -15.81 5.37 -0.70
C LEU A 79 -15.50 3.88 -0.61
N ARG A 80 -15.02 3.41 0.54
CA ARG A 80 -14.63 2.01 0.76
C ARG A 80 -15.84 1.06 0.61
N VAL A 81 -17.01 1.47 1.09
CA VAL A 81 -18.24 0.66 1.06
C VAL A 81 -19.11 0.89 -0.17
N SER A 82 -18.77 1.87 -1.03
CA SER A 82 -19.55 2.20 -2.21
C SER A 82 -19.44 1.13 -3.31
N ASP A 83 -20.56 0.54 -3.73
CA ASP A 83 -20.58 -0.40 -4.87
C ASP A 83 -20.52 0.28 -6.25
N GLY A 84 -20.58 1.61 -6.30
CA GLY A 84 -20.44 2.37 -7.54
C GLY A 84 -19.02 2.78 -7.88
N VAL A 85 -18.10 2.59 -6.94
CA VAL A 85 -16.69 2.91 -7.08
C VAL A 85 -15.89 1.67 -7.49
N LEU A 86 -14.91 1.84 -8.38
CA LEU A 86 -14.06 0.74 -8.85
C LEU A 86 -13.39 0.00 -7.67
N ARG A 87 -13.40 -1.34 -7.72
CA ARG A 87 -12.90 -2.22 -6.63
C ARG A 87 -11.54 -1.80 -6.06
N HIS A 88 -10.56 -1.51 -6.92
CA HIS A 88 -9.22 -1.12 -6.46
C HIS A 88 -9.19 0.25 -5.76
N GLN A 89 -10.09 1.17 -6.13
CA GLN A 89 -10.22 2.46 -5.46
C GLN A 89 -10.83 2.29 -4.08
N ARG A 90 -11.85 1.45 -3.94
CA ARG A 90 -12.42 1.08 -2.63
C ARG A 90 -11.38 0.45 -1.71
N PHE A 91 -10.57 -0.44 -2.27
CA PHE A 91 -9.44 -1.05 -1.57
C PHE A 91 -8.49 0.03 -1.03
N TYR A 92 -8.03 0.94 -1.89
CA TYR A 92 -7.14 2.02 -1.43
C TYR A 92 -7.82 3.06 -0.54
N ALA A 93 -9.15 3.23 -0.62
CA ALA A 93 -9.92 4.02 0.32
C ALA A 93 -9.83 3.41 1.73
N GLY A 94 -9.97 2.08 1.85
CA GLY A 94 -9.78 1.37 3.12
C GLY A 94 -8.35 1.44 3.66
N ILE A 95 -7.33 1.31 2.79
CA ILE A 95 -5.93 1.51 3.21
C ILE A 95 -5.71 2.95 3.69
N ALA A 96 -6.18 3.95 2.94
CA ALA A 96 -6.04 5.35 3.33
C ALA A 96 -6.83 5.68 4.60
N PHE A 97 -8.00 5.06 4.81
CA PHE A 97 -8.81 5.18 6.02
C PHE A 97 -8.03 4.69 7.23
N ALA A 98 -7.43 3.49 7.14
CA ALA A 98 -6.62 2.93 8.22
C ALA A 98 -5.43 3.86 8.57
N TYR A 99 -4.68 4.36 7.58
CA TYR A 99 -3.60 5.31 7.85
C TYR A 99 -4.09 6.62 8.48
N ALA A 100 -5.22 7.16 8.02
CA ALA A 100 -5.80 8.37 8.60
C ALA A 100 -6.24 8.14 10.06
N ALA A 101 -6.82 6.97 10.35
CA ALA A 101 -7.23 6.59 11.71
C ALA A 101 -6.01 6.39 12.62
N ILE A 102 -4.93 5.76 12.12
CA ILE A 102 -3.64 5.67 12.83
C ILE A 102 -3.10 7.07 13.14
N GLN A 103 -3.10 7.98 12.16
CA GLN A 103 -2.59 9.34 12.35
C GLN A 103 -3.39 10.12 13.40
N LYS A 104 -4.69 9.88 13.49
CA LYS A 104 -5.59 10.50 14.46
C LYS A 104 -5.58 9.80 15.83
N ASP A 105 -4.93 8.65 15.94
CA ASP A 105 -5.03 7.76 17.11
C ASP A 105 -6.49 7.35 17.44
N ASP A 106 -7.29 7.12 16.39
CA ASP A 106 -8.71 6.80 16.51
C ASP A 106 -8.92 5.29 16.70
N GLN A 107 -8.88 4.85 17.96
CA GLN A 107 -8.96 3.44 18.31
C GLN A 107 -10.29 2.77 17.90
N ASP A 108 -11.40 3.50 17.88
CA ASP A 108 -12.71 2.94 17.50
C ASP A 108 -12.75 2.62 16.00
N ARG A 109 -12.32 3.56 15.16
CA ARG A 109 -12.22 3.34 13.72
C ARG A 109 -11.18 2.29 13.36
N LEU A 110 -10.09 2.22 14.13
CA LEU A 110 -9.08 1.17 14.00
C LEU A 110 -9.65 -0.21 14.33
N ARG A 111 -10.45 -0.36 15.39
CA ARG A 111 -11.13 -1.62 15.70
C ARG A 111 -12.14 -2.00 14.62
N MET A 112 -12.88 -1.03 14.08
CA MET A 112 -13.85 -1.24 13.01
C MET A 112 -13.20 -1.76 11.71
N ILE A 113 -12.08 -1.16 11.28
CA ILE A 113 -11.44 -1.53 10.00
C ILE A 113 -10.58 -2.80 10.09
N ARG A 114 -10.18 -3.19 11.30
CA ARG A 114 -9.26 -4.31 11.53
C ARG A 114 -9.67 -5.62 10.84
N PRO A 115 -10.93 -6.11 10.94
CA PRO A 115 -11.31 -7.38 10.30
C PRO A 115 -11.12 -7.34 8.78
N TRP A 116 -11.52 -6.23 8.15
CA TRP A 116 -11.32 -6.01 6.72
C TRP A 116 -9.83 -5.97 6.36
N LEU A 117 -9.00 -5.28 7.14
CA LEU A 117 -7.57 -5.16 6.88
C LEU A 117 -6.85 -6.51 6.97
N ILE A 118 -7.22 -7.36 7.94
CA ILE A 118 -6.70 -8.73 8.08
C ILE A 118 -7.10 -9.58 6.88
N ASP A 119 -8.38 -9.53 6.48
CA ASP A 119 -8.91 -10.29 5.34
C ASP A 119 -8.15 -9.96 4.04
N VAL A 120 -8.05 -8.68 3.71
CA VAL A 120 -7.39 -8.24 2.46
C VAL A 120 -5.87 -8.33 2.49
N ALA A 121 -5.25 -8.46 3.67
CA ALA A 121 -3.83 -8.78 3.81
C ALA A 121 -3.55 -10.26 3.48
N SER A 122 -4.57 -11.11 3.58
CA SER A 122 -4.56 -12.52 3.16
C SER A 122 -3.32 -13.26 3.65
N LEU A 123 -3.10 -13.25 4.97
CA LEU A 123 -1.91 -13.85 5.61
C LEU A 123 -1.92 -15.39 5.57
N ASN A 124 -3.10 -16.02 5.46
CA ASN A 124 -3.25 -17.47 5.50
C ASN A 124 -3.48 -18.12 4.12
N GLN A 125 -3.38 -17.35 3.03
CA GLN A 125 -3.63 -17.87 1.69
C GLN A 125 -2.33 -18.32 1.03
N ALA A 126 -2.33 -19.55 0.51
CA ALA A 126 -1.27 -20.02 -0.37
C ALA A 126 -1.13 -19.05 -1.56
N VAL A 127 0.12 -18.75 -1.89
CA VAL A 127 0.45 -17.86 -3.00
C VAL A 127 0.17 -18.61 -4.29
N GLU A 128 -1.02 -18.40 -4.86
CA GLU A 128 -1.28 -18.81 -6.24
C GLU A 128 -0.24 -18.17 -7.16
N GLN A 129 0.20 -18.88 -8.20
CA GLN A 129 1.10 -18.28 -9.18
C GLN A 129 0.39 -17.11 -9.88
N TYR A 130 0.85 -15.88 -9.58
CA TYR A 130 0.25 -14.67 -10.12
C TYR A 130 0.91 -14.30 -11.45
N GLU A 131 0.12 -14.31 -12.53
CA GLU A 131 0.49 -13.70 -13.80
C GLU A 131 -0.35 -12.44 -14.05
N GLU A 132 0.25 -11.26 -13.85
CA GLU A 132 -0.41 -9.96 -14.08
C GLU A 132 0.36 -9.09 -15.10
N PRO A 133 0.64 -9.59 -16.32
CA PRO A 133 1.37 -8.79 -17.30
C PRO A 133 0.49 -7.61 -17.75
N ARG A 134 1.08 -6.40 -17.74
CA ARG A 134 0.48 -5.17 -18.31
C ARG A 134 -0.74 -4.62 -17.57
N ILE A 135 -0.91 -4.94 -16.29
CA ILE A 135 -1.90 -4.32 -15.40
C ILE A 135 -1.38 -2.97 -14.86
N ARG A 136 -2.29 -1.99 -14.66
CA ARG A 136 -1.92 -0.71 -14.01
C ARG A 136 -1.46 -0.99 -12.59
N ASN A 137 -0.46 -0.26 -12.13
CA ASN A 137 0.14 -0.48 -10.80
C ASN A 137 -0.89 -0.54 -9.65
N ARG A 138 -1.92 0.33 -9.63
CA ARG A 138 -2.98 0.32 -8.60
C ARG A 138 -4.03 -0.79 -8.79
N GLU A 139 -4.09 -1.41 -9.95
CA GLU A 139 -5.01 -2.52 -10.22
C GLU A 139 -4.39 -3.89 -9.91
N SER A 140 -3.06 -3.96 -9.78
CA SER A 140 -2.33 -5.20 -9.49
C SER A 140 -2.70 -5.77 -8.12
N ARG A 141 -3.09 -7.04 -8.09
CA ARG A 141 -3.34 -7.80 -6.85
C ARG A 141 -2.07 -7.90 -6.02
N PHE A 142 -0.92 -8.13 -6.66
CA PHE A 142 0.37 -8.12 -5.96
C PHE A 142 0.59 -6.81 -5.19
N LYS A 143 0.37 -5.66 -5.84
CA LYS A 143 0.51 -4.36 -5.17
C LYS A 143 -0.48 -4.21 -4.03
N GLN A 144 -1.73 -4.62 -4.22
CA GLN A 144 -2.76 -4.53 -3.18
C GLN A 144 -2.38 -5.37 -1.96
N LEU A 145 -1.95 -6.62 -2.14
CA LEU A 145 -1.50 -7.50 -1.06
C LEU A 145 -0.37 -6.88 -0.23
N VAL A 146 0.71 -6.43 -0.87
CA VAL A 146 1.83 -5.83 -0.12
C VAL A 146 1.44 -4.49 0.53
N SER A 147 0.51 -3.74 -0.07
CA SER A 147 0.00 -2.50 0.53
C SER A 147 -0.86 -2.77 1.76
N ALA A 148 -1.69 -3.80 1.73
CA ALA A 148 -2.50 -4.24 2.87
C ALA A 148 -1.61 -4.74 4.00
N ARG A 149 -0.64 -5.60 3.70
CA ARG A 149 0.32 -6.12 4.70
C ARG A 149 1.17 -5.02 5.32
N GLY A 150 1.67 -4.08 4.50
CA GLY A 150 2.36 -2.90 5.00
C GLY A 150 1.48 -2.04 5.90
N CYS A 151 0.23 -1.80 5.52
CA CYS A 151 -0.72 -1.04 6.35
C CYS A 151 -1.06 -1.76 7.67
N LEU A 152 -1.28 -3.09 7.61
CA LEU A 152 -1.53 -3.93 8.77
C LEU A 152 -0.33 -3.95 9.72
N LEU A 153 0.89 -3.90 9.20
CA LEU A 153 2.08 -3.76 10.02
C LEU A 153 2.10 -2.42 10.79
N GLN A 154 1.84 -1.31 10.11
CA GLN A 154 1.77 0.01 10.76
C GLN A 154 0.66 0.06 11.80
N TYR A 155 -0.48 -0.60 11.54
CA TYR A 155 -1.55 -0.78 12.51
C TYR A 155 -1.04 -1.48 13.77
N TYR A 156 -0.32 -2.61 13.64
CA TYR A 156 0.19 -3.33 14.79
C TYR A 156 1.31 -2.60 15.55
N PHE A 157 2.11 -1.80 14.86
CA PHE A 157 3.04 -0.88 15.52
C PHE A 157 2.29 0.21 16.30
N ALA A 158 1.27 0.84 15.70
CA ALA A 158 0.48 1.88 16.35
C ALA A 158 -0.22 1.40 17.64
N LEU A 159 -0.62 0.13 17.70
CA LEU A 159 -1.22 -0.44 18.90
C LEU A 159 -0.25 -0.55 20.09
N ASN A 160 1.07 -0.50 19.85
CA ASN A 160 2.13 -0.57 20.88
C ASN A 160 1.93 -1.71 21.92
N GLN A 161 1.38 -2.85 21.49
CA GLN A 161 1.18 -4.00 22.35
C GLN A 161 2.36 -4.95 22.18
N ARG A 162 3.08 -5.23 23.28
CA ARG A 162 4.18 -6.23 23.39
C ARG A 162 3.77 -7.66 22.97
N ARG A 163 2.59 -7.89 22.39
CA ARG A 163 1.99 -9.19 22.05
C ARG A 163 1.60 -9.35 20.58
N ASN A 164 2.04 -8.44 19.70
CA ASN A 164 1.74 -8.55 18.26
C ASN A 164 2.75 -9.42 17.48
N ASP A 165 3.66 -10.12 18.16
CA ASP A 165 4.72 -10.93 17.53
C ASP A 165 4.20 -12.01 16.58
N ALA A 166 3.09 -12.67 16.92
CA ALA A 166 2.50 -13.66 16.03
C ALA A 166 2.01 -13.05 14.70
N MET A 167 1.48 -11.82 14.76
CA MET A 167 0.96 -11.14 13.57
C MET A 167 2.07 -10.52 12.73
N THR A 168 3.09 -9.92 13.35
CA THR A 168 4.26 -9.41 12.63
C THR A 168 5.05 -10.55 11.98
N ARG A 169 5.19 -11.69 12.66
CA ARG A 169 5.75 -12.92 12.08
C ARG A 169 4.93 -13.41 10.87
N ALA A 170 3.61 -13.54 11.02
CA ALA A 170 2.74 -13.97 9.93
C ALA A 170 2.83 -13.04 8.71
N ILE A 171 2.98 -11.72 8.92
CA ILE A 171 3.24 -10.75 7.84
C ILE A 171 4.58 -11.04 7.16
N GLY A 172 5.66 -11.26 7.92
CA GLY A 172 6.98 -11.62 7.41
C GLY A 172 6.94 -12.88 6.54
N GLU A 173 6.46 -13.98 7.10
CA GLU A 173 6.35 -15.28 6.44
C GLU A 173 5.49 -15.20 5.17
N SER A 174 4.37 -14.50 5.24
CA SER A 174 3.48 -14.31 4.08
C SER A 174 4.15 -13.52 2.95
N ASN A 175 5.01 -12.54 3.26
CA ASN A 175 5.74 -11.79 2.25
C ASN A 175 6.90 -12.59 1.66
N LEU A 176 7.58 -13.40 2.47
CA LEU A 176 8.61 -14.33 2.00
C LEU A 176 8.00 -15.36 1.04
N SER A 177 6.93 -16.04 1.46
CA SER A 177 6.21 -17.01 0.62
C SER A 177 5.70 -16.37 -0.67
N LEU A 178 5.19 -15.13 -0.59
CA LEU A 178 4.76 -14.37 -1.77
C LEU A 178 5.91 -14.19 -2.77
N LEU A 179 7.10 -13.82 -2.31
CA LEU A 179 8.26 -13.62 -3.18
C LEU A 179 8.76 -14.92 -3.81
N GLU A 180 8.81 -15.99 -3.04
CA GLU A 180 9.25 -17.30 -3.50
C GLU A 180 8.35 -17.85 -4.61
N GLY A 181 7.03 -17.72 -4.44
CA GLY A 181 6.04 -18.16 -5.43
C GLY A 181 5.87 -17.24 -6.64
N LEU A 182 6.43 -16.03 -6.62
CA LEU A 182 6.17 -15.02 -7.66
C LEU A 182 7.03 -15.24 -8.90
N ASN A 183 6.38 -15.31 -10.07
CA ASN A 183 7.07 -15.15 -11.34
C ASN A 183 7.30 -13.67 -11.64
N LEU A 184 8.44 -13.13 -11.21
CA LEU A 184 8.78 -11.70 -11.33
C LEU A 184 8.66 -11.15 -12.75
N ARG A 185 8.92 -11.98 -13.78
CA ARG A 185 8.81 -11.58 -15.19
C ARG A 185 7.36 -11.37 -15.64
N LYS A 186 6.41 -12.04 -14.99
CA LYS A 186 4.97 -11.97 -15.28
C LYS A 186 4.26 -10.87 -14.52
N VAL A 187 4.91 -10.21 -13.57
CA VAL A 187 4.37 -9.01 -12.91
C VAL A 187 4.73 -7.77 -13.72
N SER A 188 3.80 -6.81 -13.81
CA SER A 188 4.06 -5.48 -14.38
C SER A 188 5.27 -4.82 -13.71
N ALA A 189 6.24 -4.31 -14.50
CA ALA A 189 7.46 -3.70 -13.96
C ALA A 189 7.16 -2.52 -13.01
N ASP A 190 6.16 -1.70 -13.36
CA ASP A 190 5.72 -0.57 -12.52
C ASP A 190 5.03 -1.04 -11.24
N ALA A 191 4.27 -2.14 -11.28
CA ALA A 191 3.68 -2.74 -10.08
C ALA A 191 4.76 -3.30 -9.16
N LEU A 192 5.68 -4.11 -9.70
CA LEU A 192 6.74 -4.75 -8.93
C LEU A 192 7.67 -3.73 -8.27
N PHE A 193 8.21 -2.79 -9.05
CA PHE A 193 9.20 -1.82 -8.56
C PHE A 193 8.65 -0.87 -7.49
N ARG A 194 7.46 -0.28 -7.71
CA ARG A 194 6.85 0.66 -6.75
C ARG A 194 6.19 0.00 -5.55
N SER A 195 6.20 -1.33 -5.50
CA SER A 195 5.70 -2.12 -4.38
C SER A 195 6.83 -2.56 -3.45
N THR A 196 8.08 -2.45 -3.91
CA THR A 196 9.29 -2.90 -3.21
C THR A 196 9.39 -2.36 -1.80
N SER A 197 9.19 -1.05 -1.57
CA SER A 197 9.32 -0.51 -0.20
C SER A 197 8.30 -1.11 0.77
N ASN A 198 7.05 -1.32 0.35
CA ASN A 198 6.05 -1.98 1.22
C ASN A 198 6.31 -3.48 1.38
N LEU A 199 6.81 -4.13 0.33
CA LEU A 199 7.22 -5.52 0.40
C LEU A 199 8.40 -5.70 1.38
N MET A 200 9.42 -4.85 1.31
CA MET A 200 10.57 -4.88 2.21
C MET A 200 10.14 -4.61 3.65
N ARG A 201 9.27 -3.62 3.90
CA ARG A 201 8.67 -3.42 5.25
C ARG A 201 8.03 -4.70 5.78
N GLY A 202 7.25 -5.38 4.94
CA GLY A 202 6.62 -6.64 5.31
C GLY A 202 7.61 -7.77 5.57
N LEU A 203 8.72 -7.83 4.85
CA LEU A 203 9.74 -8.87 4.99
C LEU A 203 10.68 -8.62 6.19
N LEU A 204 10.98 -7.36 6.48
CA LEU A 204 11.91 -6.90 7.51
C LEU A 204 11.44 -7.13 8.96
N VAL A 205 10.22 -7.66 9.13
CA VAL A 205 9.70 -8.12 10.42
C VAL A 205 9.80 -9.63 10.61
N LEU A 206 10.47 -10.33 9.71
CA LEU A 206 10.75 -11.75 9.84
C LEU A 206 11.72 -11.98 11.01
N LYS A 207 11.23 -12.65 12.06
CA LYS A 207 12.02 -13.21 13.16
C LYS A 207 12.12 -14.71 12.95
N GLY A 208 12.95 -15.11 12.00
CA GLY A 208 13.14 -16.49 11.58
C GLY A 208 14.45 -17.10 12.09
N ASP A 209 14.59 -18.40 11.91
CA ASP A 209 15.89 -19.06 12.00
C ASP A 209 16.81 -18.65 10.83
N ASP A 210 18.08 -19.05 10.90
CA ASP A 210 19.08 -18.74 9.87
C ASP A 210 18.62 -19.19 8.47
N GLU A 211 17.90 -20.31 8.36
CA GLU A 211 17.40 -20.80 7.08
C GLU A 211 16.36 -19.83 6.48
N GLN A 212 15.39 -19.39 7.27
CA GLN A 212 14.40 -18.40 6.84
C GLN A 212 15.05 -17.06 6.47
N LEU A 213 16.04 -16.62 7.23
CA LEU A 213 16.78 -15.38 6.97
C LEU A 213 17.61 -15.47 5.68
N LEU A 214 18.30 -16.60 5.44
CA LEU A 214 19.02 -16.86 4.20
C LEU A 214 18.08 -16.88 2.99
N ARG A 215 16.90 -17.49 3.12
CA ARG A 215 15.87 -17.49 2.07
C ARG A 215 15.38 -16.07 1.77
N ALA A 216 15.12 -15.27 2.80
CA ALA A 216 14.73 -13.88 2.64
C ALA A 216 15.81 -13.07 1.91
N CYS A 217 17.08 -13.22 2.33
CA CYS A 217 18.23 -12.59 1.68
C CYS A 217 18.33 -12.97 0.19
N ALA A 218 18.20 -14.25 -0.14
CA ALA A 218 18.22 -14.73 -1.52
C ALA A 218 17.09 -14.13 -2.38
N GLN A 219 15.90 -13.89 -1.81
CA GLN A 219 14.82 -13.21 -2.53
C GLN A 219 15.11 -11.71 -2.75
N VAL A 220 15.74 -11.04 -1.80
CA VAL A 220 16.19 -9.64 -1.96
C VAL A 220 17.21 -9.54 -3.09
N GLU A 221 18.21 -10.42 -3.12
CA GLU A 221 19.22 -10.49 -4.19
C GLU A 221 18.60 -10.83 -5.56
N ARG A 222 17.60 -11.72 -5.58
CA ARG A 222 16.84 -12.04 -6.79
C ARG A 222 16.10 -10.79 -7.32
N LEU A 223 15.52 -9.96 -6.46
CA LEU A 223 14.90 -8.69 -6.85
C LEU A 223 15.93 -7.69 -7.38
N GLN A 224 17.07 -7.53 -6.71
CA GLN A 224 18.16 -6.64 -7.15
C GLN A 224 18.61 -7.00 -8.58
N ARG A 225 18.91 -8.29 -8.82
CA ARG A 225 19.25 -8.79 -10.16
C ARG A 225 18.13 -8.55 -11.17
N THR A 226 16.87 -8.74 -10.76
CA THR A 226 15.72 -8.50 -11.63
C THR A 226 15.59 -7.03 -12.02
N PHE A 227 15.85 -6.09 -11.10
CA PHE A 227 15.75 -4.66 -11.37
C PHE A 227 16.88 -4.11 -12.25
N ALA A 228 17.97 -4.85 -12.43
CA ALA A 228 18.97 -4.55 -13.45
C ALA A 228 18.47 -4.79 -14.90
N GLU A 229 17.36 -5.52 -15.09
CA GLU A 229 16.80 -5.79 -16.42
C GLU A 229 16.30 -4.51 -17.11
N ARG A 230 16.43 -4.45 -18.45
CA ARG A 230 16.04 -3.29 -19.27
C ARG A 230 14.60 -2.81 -19.05
N ARG A 231 13.68 -3.72 -18.70
CA ARG A 231 12.25 -3.41 -18.51
C ARG A 231 11.98 -2.44 -17.35
N PHE A 232 12.93 -2.26 -16.42
CA PHE A 232 12.78 -1.39 -15.26
C PHE A 232 13.35 0.02 -15.45
N ARG A 233 14.23 0.24 -16.44
CA ARG A 233 14.94 1.53 -16.64
C ARG A 233 14.02 2.74 -16.59
N HIS A 234 12.92 2.70 -17.33
CA HIS A 234 11.95 3.80 -17.39
C HIS A 234 11.15 3.98 -16.10
N VAL A 235 10.87 2.88 -15.40
CA VAL A 235 10.11 2.91 -14.15
C VAL A 235 10.96 3.51 -13.03
N ILE A 236 12.23 3.13 -12.95
CA ILE A 236 13.22 3.65 -12.00
C ILE A 236 13.34 5.17 -12.15
N VAL A 237 13.60 5.66 -13.37
CA VAL A 237 13.75 7.10 -13.64
C VAL A 237 12.49 7.92 -13.28
N LYS A 238 11.30 7.30 -13.34
CA LYS A 238 10.03 7.97 -13.05
C LYS A 238 9.55 7.80 -11.61
N ALA A 239 10.24 7.01 -10.79
CA ALA A 239 9.88 6.86 -9.40
C ALA A 239 10.24 8.13 -8.63
N SER A 240 9.36 8.54 -7.73
CA SER A 240 9.60 9.67 -6.82
C SER A 240 10.33 9.23 -5.55
N GLU A 241 10.39 7.93 -5.30
CA GLU A 241 11.01 7.30 -4.14
C GLU A 241 12.17 6.42 -4.61
N ASP A 242 13.24 6.39 -3.81
CA ASP A 242 14.37 5.49 -4.04
C ASP A 242 14.05 4.07 -3.52
N HIS A 243 13.36 3.31 -4.35
CA HIS A 243 13.01 1.93 -4.04
C HIS A 243 14.22 0.97 -4.02
N LEU A 244 15.36 1.37 -4.62
CA LEU A 244 16.58 0.55 -4.63
C LEU A 244 17.32 0.69 -3.29
N ALA A 245 17.41 1.90 -2.73
CA ALA A 245 17.92 2.09 -1.38
C ALA A 245 17.14 1.25 -0.35
N GLY A 246 15.81 1.11 -0.52
CA GLY A 246 15.00 0.23 0.33
C GLY A 246 15.36 -1.26 0.23
N LEU A 247 15.84 -1.75 -0.92
CA LEU A 247 16.34 -3.12 -1.07
C LEU A 247 17.71 -3.29 -0.41
N GLU A 248 18.59 -2.30 -0.55
CA GLU A 248 19.90 -2.31 0.08
C GLU A 248 19.77 -2.37 1.60
N VAL A 249 18.90 -1.55 2.18
CA VAL A 249 18.59 -1.62 3.63
C VAL A 249 18.11 -3.01 4.03
N ALA A 250 17.25 -3.65 3.22
CA ALA A 250 16.78 -4.99 3.51
C ALA A 250 17.89 -6.04 3.46
N HIS A 251 18.76 -5.98 2.45
CA HIS A 251 19.91 -6.88 2.31
C HIS A 251 20.90 -6.74 3.48
N THR A 252 21.26 -5.50 3.82
CA THR A 252 22.16 -5.22 4.96
C THR A 252 21.53 -5.69 6.28
N PHE A 253 20.23 -5.48 6.46
CA PHE A 253 19.53 -5.92 7.67
C PHE A 253 19.54 -7.45 7.85
N PHE A 254 19.22 -8.21 6.80
CA PHE A 254 19.27 -9.69 6.89
C PHE A 254 20.70 -10.20 7.09
N SER A 255 21.69 -9.56 6.47
CA SER A 255 23.10 -9.88 6.70
C SER A 255 23.51 -9.64 8.16
N ALA A 256 23.12 -8.49 8.73
CA ALA A 256 23.40 -8.16 10.12
C ALA A 256 22.71 -9.09 11.12
N LEU A 257 21.48 -9.56 10.81
CA LEU A 257 20.80 -10.59 11.60
C LEU A 257 21.59 -11.91 11.62
N LEU A 258 22.16 -12.31 10.48
CA LEU A 258 22.94 -13.55 10.36
C LEU A 258 24.32 -13.45 11.03
N THR A 259 24.94 -12.26 11.08
CA THR A 259 26.25 -12.06 11.71
C THR A 259 26.18 -11.65 13.19
N GLY A 260 25.03 -11.17 13.66
CA GLY A 260 24.83 -10.65 15.01
C GLY A 260 25.05 -9.14 15.16
N ASP A 261 25.35 -8.41 14.08
CA ASP A 261 25.72 -6.98 14.10
C ASP A 261 24.53 -6.03 13.94
N ILE A 262 23.39 -6.35 14.56
CA ILE A 262 22.11 -5.68 14.28
C ILE A 262 22.05 -4.20 14.69
N CYS A 263 22.87 -3.75 15.64
CA CYS A 263 22.83 -2.37 16.13
C CYS A 263 23.14 -1.34 15.03
N GLU A 264 24.00 -1.67 14.07
CA GLU A 264 24.45 -0.74 13.02
C GLU A 264 23.36 -0.45 11.98
N VAL A 265 22.40 -1.37 11.81
CA VAL A 265 21.32 -1.25 10.82
C VAL A 265 20.04 -0.61 11.39
N ARG A 266 20.02 -0.23 12.67
CA ARG A 266 18.82 0.29 13.35
C ARG A 266 18.24 1.51 12.65
N SER A 267 19.06 2.54 12.43
CA SER A 267 18.58 3.81 11.88
C SER A 267 18.02 3.67 10.47
N SER A 268 18.69 2.89 9.62
CA SER A 268 18.24 2.64 8.25
C SER A 268 16.99 1.76 8.21
N TRP A 269 16.91 0.74 9.09
CA TRP A 269 15.70 -0.07 9.27
C TRP A 269 14.52 0.80 9.69
N ILE A 270 14.63 1.61 10.76
CA ILE A 270 13.51 2.47 11.23
C ILE A 270 13.03 3.40 10.11
N GLY A 271 13.97 4.04 9.40
CA GLY A 271 13.67 4.95 8.29
C GLY A 271 12.90 4.28 7.15
N LEU A 272 13.16 2.99 6.89
CA LEU A 272 12.37 2.21 5.96
C LEU A 272 11.03 1.79 6.55
N MET A 273 11.01 1.35 7.82
CA MET A 273 9.84 0.73 8.45
C MET A 273 8.70 1.69 8.75
N VAL A 274 8.99 2.92 9.17
CA VAL A 274 7.97 3.90 9.54
C VAL A 274 7.56 4.70 8.31
N ASN A 275 6.33 4.52 7.83
CA ASN A 275 5.79 5.30 6.70
C ASN A 275 4.52 6.09 7.07
N SER A 276 4.21 6.15 8.37
CA SER A 276 3.17 6.97 8.96
C SER A 276 3.80 8.09 9.80
N PRO A 277 3.25 9.32 9.78
CA PRO A 277 3.72 10.38 10.66
C PRO A 277 3.28 10.19 12.13
N ALA A 278 2.48 9.16 12.43
CA ALA A 278 1.95 8.92 13.77
C ALA A 278 3.08 8.49 14.74
N PRO A 279 3.30 9.19 15.87
CA PRO A 279 4.35 8.86 16.82
C PRO A 279 4.26 7.43 17.37
N ALA A 280 3.04 6.94 17.59
CA ALA A 280 2.80 5.58 18.11
C ALA A 280 3.39 4.49 17.19
N VAL A 281 3.40 4.71 15.87
CA VAL A 281 3.99 3.78 14.91
C VAL A 281 5.50 3.71 15.06
N ALA A 282 6.17 4.87 15.20
CA ALA A 282 7.60 4.92 15.40
C ALA A 282 8.00 4.24 16.72
N LEU A 283 7.27 4.51 17.80
CA LEU A 283 7.48 3.86 19.09
C LEU A 283 7.28 2.33 19.02
N GLY A 284 6.24 1.86 18.32
CA GLY A 284 5.98 0.44 18.14
C GLY A 284 7.05 -0.26 17.29
N ALA A 285 7.54 0.40 16.23
CA ALA A 285 8.64 -0.10 15.42
C ALA A 285 9.93 -0.21 16.23
N GLU A 286 10.21 0.79 17.07
CA GLU A 286 11.38 0.79 17.96
C GLU A 286 11.31 -0.30 19.03
N ALA A 287 10.16 -0.46 19.66
CA ALA A 287 9.94 -1.55 20.63
C ALA A 287 10.11 -2.92 19.96
N TRP A 288 9.64 -3.07 18.72
CA TRP A 288 9.86 -4.29 17.94
C TRP A 288 11.35 -4.51 17.67
N PHE A 289 12.10 -3.48 17.25
CA PHE A 289 13.53 -3.61 16.99
C PHE A 289 14.30 -3.99 18.26
N GLN A 290 13.97 -3.37 19.40
CA GLN A 290 14.58 -3.69 20.69
C GLN A 290 14.36 -5.14 21.10
N SER A 291 13.21 -5.72 20.74
CA SER A 291 12.94 -7.14 21.00
C SER A 291 13.77 -8.13 20.19
N LEU A 292 14.60 -7.67 19.23
CA LEU A 292 15.58 -8.50 18.55
C LEU A 292 16.91 -8.61 19.31
N MET A 293 17.15 -7.69 20.26
CA MET A 293 18.38 -7.64 21.05
C MET A 293 18.30 -8.45 22.36
N HIS A 294 17.17 -9.10 22.60
CA HIS A 294 16.83 -9.83 23.83
C HIS A 294 16.36 -11.25 23.48
#